data_AF-A0A940SS55-F1
#
_entry.id   AF-A0A940SS55-F1
#
_cell.length_a   1.000
_cell.length_b   1.000
_cell.length_c   1.000
_cell.angle_alpha   90.00
_cell.angle_beta   90.00
_cell.angle_gamma   90.00
#
_symmetry.space_group_name_H-M   'P 1'
#
loop_
_entity.id
_entity.type
_entity.pdbx_description
1 polymer ?
#
loop_
_entity_poly.entity_id
_entity_poly.type
_entity_poly.pdbx_seq_one_letter_code
_entity_poly.pdbx_strand_id
1 'polypeptide(L)'
;GEAPADTAKRCLTAVGAVLRAMTEAVLAEHPGCPVLYAGGVMADMLIREQLRGADRYFAEPAFSCDNAAGTALYAAVVQKGQ
;
A
#
# COMPACT_ATOMS: atom_id res chain seq x y z
N GLY A 1 -11.27 -12.51 -27.89
CA GLY A 1 -10.98 -11.74 -26.67
C GLY A 1 -9.50 -11.83 -26.35
N GLU A 2 -8.98 -10.99 -25.45
CA GLU A 2 -7.62 -11.11 -24.89
C GLU A 2 -7.47 -12.43 -24.10
N ALA A 3 -6.22 -12.88 -23.89
CA ALA A 3 -5.96 -14.04 -23.05
C ALA A 3 -6.25 -13.72 -21.57
N PRO A 4 -6.72 -14.69 -20.75
CA PRO A 4 -7.03 -14.45 -19.34
C PRO A 4 -5.87 -13.84 -18.54
N ALA A 5 -4.64 -14.25 -18.83
CA ALA A 5 -3.43 -13.71 -18.20
C ALA A 5 -3.21 -12.22 -18.55
N ASP A 6 -3.49 -11.82 -19.78
CA ASP A 6 -3.37 -10.43 -20.21
C ASP A 6 -4.44 -9.56 -19.56
N THR A 7 -5.68 -10.05 -19.46
CA THR A 7 -6.76 -9.38 -18.75
C THR A 7 -6.42 -9.20 -17.26
N ALA A 8 -5.90 -10.24 -16.59
CA ALA A 8 -5.48 -10.16 -15.19
C ALA A 8 -4.35 -9.14 -14.99
N LYS A 9 -3.32 -9.19 -15.84
CA LYS A 9 -2.20 -8.23 -15.81
C LYS A 9 -2.69 -6.80 -16.02
N ARG A 10 -3.60 -6.58 -16.98
CA ARG A 10 -4.17 -5.27 -17.27
C ARG A 10 -4.94 -4.72 -16.06
N CYS A 11 -5.70 -5.57 -15.37
CA CYS A 11 -6.40 -5.21 -14.14
C CYS A 11 -5.42 -4.75 -13.05
N LEU A 12 -4.42 -5.57 -12.71
CA LEU A 12 -3.44 -5.24 -11.66
C LEU A 12 -2.61 -4.00 -12.02
N THR A 13 -2.26 -3.82 -13.30
CA THR A 13 -1.55 -2.64 -13.78
C THR A 13 -2.41 -1.37 -13.65
N ALA A 14 -3.70 -1.45 -13.98
CA ALA A 14 -4.60 -0.32 -13.83
C ALA A 14 -4.75 0.10 -12.36
N VAL A 15 -4.92 -0.86 -11.44
CA VAL A 15 -4.97 -0.60 -10.00
C VAL A 15 -3.68 0.06 -9.51
N GLY A 16 -2.52 -0.48 -9.89
CA GLY A 16 -1.21 0.10 -9.55
C GLY A 16 -1.03 1.53 -10.06
N ALA A 17 -1.47 1.81 -11.29
CA ALA A 17 -1.40 3.16 -11.87
C ALA A 17 -2.26 4.18 -11.10
N VAL A 18 -3.48 3.80 -10.70
CA VAL A 18 -4.37 4.67 -9.91
C VAL A 18 -3.76 4.95 -8.53
N LEU A 19 -3.27 3.93 -7.84
CA LEU A 19 -2.62 4.09 -6.53
C LEU A 19 -1.38 4.98 -6.59
N ARG A 20 -0.59 4.86 -7.67
CA ARG A 20 0.57 5.74 -7.89
C ARG A 20 0.14 7.18 -8.03
N ALA A 21 -0.85 7.45 -8.88
CA ALA A 21 -1.38 8.80 -9.10
C ALA A 21 -1.96 9.40 -7.81
N MET A 22 -2.70 8.61 -7.02
CA MET A 22 -3.20 9.04 -5.71
C MET A 22 -2.06 9.38 -4.74
N THR A 23 -1.00 8.56 -4.70
CA THR A 23 0.16 8.82 -3.85
C THR A 23 0.88 10.11 -4.25
N GLU A 24 1.10 10.31 -5.55
CA GLU A 24 1.73 11.51 -6.09
C GLU A 24 0.91 12.77 -5.78
N ALA A 25 -0.41 12.71 -5.90
CA ALA A 25 -1.30 13.82 -5.54
C ALA A 25 -1.20 14.18 -4.05
N VAL A 26 -1.28 13.19 -3.15
CA VAL A 26 -1.16 13.43 -1.70
C VAL A 26 0.22 13.99 -1.33
N LEU A 27 1.29 13.53 -1.98
CA LEU A 27 2.65 14.03 -1.72
C LEU A 27 2.90 15.42 -2.30
N ALA A 28 2.16 15.82 -3.34
CA ALA A 28 2.19 17.19 -3.82
C ALA A 28 1.53 18.15 -2.80
N GLU A 29 0.45 17.71 -2.14
CA GLU A 29 -0.22 18.46 -1.08
C GLU A 29 0.53 18.43 0.26
N HIS A 30 1.23 17.31 0.53
CA HIS A 30 2.00 17.08 1.76
C HIS A 30 3.44 16.63 1.47
N PRO A 31 4.32 17.55 1.03
CA PRO A 31 5.69 17.21 0.67
C PRO A 31 6.49 16.63 1.86
N GLY A 32 7.25 15.57 1.61
CA GLY A 32 8.13 14.95 2.60
C GLY A 32 7.43 14.04 3.62
N CYS A 33 6.12 13.83 3.52
CA CYS A 33 5.41 12.87 4.37
C CYS A 33 5.73 11.43 3.91
N PRO A 34 6.23 10.54 4.79
CA PRO A 34 6.45 9.15 4.42
C PRO A 34 5.12 8.42 4.17
N VAL A 35 5.10 7.54 3.17
CA VAL A 35 3.91 6.77 2.79
C VAL A 35 4.08 5.32 3.23
N LEU A 36 3.10 4.78 3.96
CA LEU A 36 3.01 3.36 4.30
C LEU A 36 1.87 2.71 3.51
N TYR A 37 2.21 1.74 2.68
CA TYR A 37 1.26 0.86 2.01
C TYR A 37 1.02 -0.39 2.87
N ALA A 38 -0.24 -0.64 3.23
CA ALA A 38 -0.67 -1.81 4.00
C ALA A 38 -2.00 -2.36 3.46
N GLY A 39 -2.35 -3.60 3.84
CA GLY A 39 -3.57 -4.28 3.40
C GLY A 39 -3.34 -5.28 2.26
N GLY A 40 -4.30 -6.20 2.06
CA GLY A 40 -4.12 -7.37 1.19
C GLY A 40 -3.83 -7.03 -0.27
N VAL A 41 -4.37 -5.92 -0.79
CA VAL A 41 -4.08 -5.46 -2.16
C VAL A 41 -2.63 -5.00 -2.29
N MET A 42 -2.06 -4.39 -1.25
CA MET A 42 -0.67 -3.91 -1.24
C MET A 42 0.35 -5.05 -1.11
N ALA A 43 -0.11 -6.26 -0.78
CA ALA A 43 0.73 -7.46 -0.76
C ALA A 43 0.98 -8.04 -2.16
N ASP A 44 0.25 -7.59 -3.20
CA ASP A 44 0.50 -7.99 -4.58
C ASP A 44 1.85 -7.44 -5.07
N MET A 45 2.73 -8.33 -5.54
CA MET A 45 4.10 -7.98 -5.92
C MET A 45 4.17 -7.07 -7.16
N LEU A 46 3.22 -7.19 -8.10
CA LEU A 46 3.20 -6.38 -9.31
C LEU A 46 2.70 -4.97 -9.02
N ILE A 47 1.74 -4.81 -8.11
CA ILE A 47 1.32 -3.49 -7.60
C ILE A 47 2.45 -2.87 -6.77
N ARG A 48 3.03 -3.63 -5.84
CA ARG A 48 4.13 -3.17 -4.98
C ARG A 48 5.30 -2.62 -5.78
N GLU A 49 5.70 -3.30 -6.85
CA GLU A 49 6.81 -2.86 -7.70
C GLU A 49 6.52 -1.50 -8.36
N GLN A 50 5.28 -1.27 -8.80
CA GLN A 50 4.88 -0.01 -9.43
C GLN A 50 4.87 1.18 -8.46
N LEU A 51 4.78 0.92 -7.15
CA LEU A 51 4.65 1.93 -6.11
C LEU A 51 5.98 2.22 -5.40
N ARG A 52 7.05 1.45 -5.65
CA ARG A 52 8.35 1.69 -5.02
C ARG A 52 8.85 3.12 -5.23
N GLY A 53 9.58 3.64 -4.25
CA GLY A 53 10.16 4.97 -4.27
C GLY A 53 10.83 5.33 -2.95
N ALA A 54 11.49 6.49 -2.90
CA ALA A 54 11.99 7.05 -1.65
C ALA A 54 10.83 7.37 -0.71
N ASP A 55 11.03 7.13 0.59
CA ASP A 55 10.04 7.35 1.65
C ASP A 55 8.69 6.64 1.44
N ARG A 56 8.72 5.54 0.66
CA ARG A 56 7.58 4.66 0.42
C ARG A 56 7.87 3.30 1.03
N TYR A 57 7.10 2.98 2.07
CA TYR A 57 7.25 1.79 2.89
C TYR A 57 6.10 0.83 2.64
N PHE A 58 6.35 -0.46 2.84
CA PHE A 58 5.35 -1.50 2.69
C PHE A 58 5.32 -2.30 3.97
N ALA A 59 4.11 -2.52 4.51
CA ALA A 59 3.92 -3.44 5.61
C ALA A 59 4.42 -4.84 5.20
N GLU A 60 5.03 -5.56 6.14
CA GLU A 60 5.39 -6.95 5.89
C GLU A 60 4.12 -7.78 5.62
N PRO A 61 4.21 -8.91 4.89
CA PRO A 61 3.05 -9.75 4.61
C PRO A 61 2.27 -10.14 5.88
N ALA A 62 2.99 -10.41 6.98
CA ALA A 62 2.39 -10.75 8.26
C ALA A 62 1.55 -9.61 8.87
N PHE A 63 1.78 -8.35 8.49
CA PHE A 63 1.04 -7.18 8.96
C PHE A 63 0.13 -6.56 7.90
N SER A 64 0.10 -7.15 6.70
CA SER A 64 -0.73 -6.67 5.58
C SER A 64 -2.09 -7.37 5.51
N CYS A 65 -2.38 -8.27 6.42
CA CYS A 65 -3.67 -8.97 6.54
C CYS A 65 -4.53 -8.36 7.66
N ASP A 66 -5.83 -8.70 7.65
CA ASP A 66 -6.80 -8.27 8.66
C ASP A 66 -6.63 -9.02 10.00
N ASN A 67 -5.47 -8.86 10.63
CA ASN A 67 -5.08 -9.57 11.85
C ASN A 67 -5.14 -8.70 13.12
N ALA A 68 -5.65 -7.47 13.01
CA ALA A 68 -5.78 -6.48 14.09
C ALA A 68 -4.47 -6.07 14.79
N ALA A 69 -3.29 -6.40 14.23
CA ALA A 69 -2.01 -6.06 14.84
C ALA A 69 -1.82 -4.54 15.02
N GLY A 70 -2.18 -3.75 14.00
CA GLY A 70 -2.12 -2.28 14.06
C GLY A 70 -3.01 -1.71 15.18
N THR A 71 -4.24 -2.23 15.32
CA THR A 71 -5.16 -1.81 16.38
C THR A 71 -4.62 -2.15 17.77
N ALA A 72 -4.07 -3.35 17.95
CA ALA A 72 -3.49 -3.77 19.22
C ALA A 72 -2.28 -2.90 19.62
N LEU A 73 -1.39 -2.61 18.66
CA LEU A 73 -0.24 -1.72 18.88
C LEU A 73 -0.71 -0.30 19.20
N TYR A 74 -1.65 0.24 18.43
CA TYR A 74 -2.20 1.58 18.65
C TYR A 74 -2.80 1.72 20.05
N ALA A 75 -3.62 0.75 20.48
CA ALA A 75 -4.18 0.74 21.83
C ALA A 75 -3.09 0.73 22.91
N ALA A 76 -2.04 -0.08 22.72
CA ALA A 76 -0.92 -0.14 23.65
C ALA A 76 -0.10 1.15 23.72
N VAL A 77 0.09 1.86 22.59
CA VAL A 77 0.80 3.15 22.53
C VAL A 77 -0.02 4.25 23.21
N VAL A 78 -1.30 4.37 22.83
CA VAL A 78 -2.20 5.39 23.40
C VAL A 78 -2.39 5.19 24.90
N GLN A 79 -2.52 3.94 25.38
CA GLN A 79 -2.63 3.67 26.81
C GLN A 79 -1.36 4.07 27.60
N LYS A 80 -0.19 4.00 26.97
CA LYS A 80 1.09 4.43 27.58
C LYS A 80 1.30 5.94 27.55
N GLY A 81 0.37 6.72 26.99
CA GLY A 81 0.46 8.19 26.94
C GLY A 81 1.55 8.70 26.00
N GLN A 82 1.93 7.92 25.00
CA GLN A 82 2.83 8.33 23.91
C GLN A 82 2.04 8.82 22.70
#